data_AF-X0WK41-F1
#
_entry.id   AF-X0WK41-F1
#
_cell.length_a   1.000
_cell.length_b   1.000
_cell.length_c   1.000
_cell.angle_alpha   90.00
_cell.angle_beta   90.00
_cell.angle_gamma   90.00
#
_symmetry.space_group_name_H-M   'P 1'
#
loop_
_entity.id
_entity.type
_entity.pdbx_description
1 polymer ?
#
loop_
_entity_poly.entity_id
_entity_poly.type
_entity_poly.pdbx_seq_one_letter_code
_entity_poly.pdbx_strand_id
1 'polypeptide(L)'
;ALAASVGTGNIAGVATAVVSGGPGALFWLWCYGFFATAVKFTEAVLGVRYRSLGSARLSAGPMHYLRDGLGLRRLGWVYALVAGVAALTTTPITQPNSIAIGFESHFGVPTIVTGVGVAVLAWLVIIGGIESIGRAAEKLVPAMVALYLLGGLLVIVTHADRLPDVLALVVREAFSLRAGVGSAAGIGIMVAMRYGLARGIYANEAGYGTAAVAYGAARSRRPVQQGYAAVMEVFVVSFVTSTISALTILVTGAWRS
;
A
#
# COMPACT_ATOMS: atom_id res chain seq x y z
N ALA A 1 5.88 -10.12 -0.85
CA ALA A 1 4.70 -9.33 -0.46
C ALA A 1 5.13 -7.96 0.05
N LEU A 2 5.84 -7.85 1.19
CA LEU A 2 6.36 -6.57 1.73
C LEU A 2 7.09 -5.68 0.70
N ALA A 3 7.87 -6.29 -0.21
CA ALA A 3 8.55 -5.58 -1.31
C ALA A 3 7.60 -4.82 -2.25
N ALA A 4 6.42 -5.37 -2.51
CA ALA A 4 5.41 -4.77 -3.37
C ALA A 4 4.55 -3.74 -2.60
N SER A 5 4.33 -3.98 -1.30
CA SER A 5 3.44 -3.18 -0.46
C SER A 5 4.11 -1.95 0.17
N VAL A 6 5.45 -1.90 0.24
CA VAL A 6 6.18 -0.68 0.62
C VAL A 6 6.64 0.03 -0.64
N GLY A 7 5.88 1.04 -1.06
CA GLY A 7 6.18 1.80 -2.27
C GLY A 7 5.67 3.25 -2.22
N THR A 8 5.54 3.88 -3.38
CA THR A 8 5.06 5.27 -3.51
C THR A 8 3.68 5.49 -2.88
N GLY A 9 2.84 4.45 -2.81
CA GLY A 9 1.56 4.49 -2.10
C GLY A 9 1.67 4.86 -0.62
N ASN A 10 2.72 4.40 0.07
CA ASN A 10 2.91 4.68 1.50
C ASN A 10 3.53 6.07 1.73
N ILE A 11 4.25 6.60 0.74
CA ILE A 11 4.93 7.89 0.85
C ILE A 11 4.05 9.00 0.25
N ALA A 12 3.95 9.04 -1.08
CA ALA A 12 3.20 10.05 -1.81
C ALA A 12 1.69 9.90 -1.62
N GLY A 13 1.20 8.66 -1.52
CA GLY A 13 -0.23 8.39 -1.30
C GLY A 13 -0.70 8.89 0.07
N VAL A 14 0.07 8.64 1.13
CA VAL A 14 -0.22 9.16 2.47
C VAL A 14 -0.10 10.67 2.52
N ALA A 15 0.91 11.26 1.87
CA ALA A 15 1.03 12.70 1.75
C ALA A 15 -0.21 13.33 1.09
N THR A 16 -0.68 12.74 -0.02
CA THR A 16 -1.90 13.20 -0.69
C THR A 16 -3.13 13.06 0.21
N ALA A 17 -3.24 11.99 1.00
CA ALA A 17 -4.32 11.85 1.97
C ALA A 17 -4.31 12.96 3.03
N VAL A 18 -3.15 13.29 3.58
CA VAL A 18 -3.02 14.32 4.62
C VAL A 18 -3.25 15.72 4.04
N VAL A 19 -2.71 16.02 2.85
CA VAL A 19 -2.87 17.32 2.20
C VAL A 19 -4.30 17.54 1.71
N SER A 20 -4.89 16.55 1.04
CA SER A 20 -6.23 16.69 0.44
C SER A 20 -7.37 16.36 1.41
N GLY A 21 -7.14 15.47 2.38
CA GLY A 21 -8.12 15.02 3.36
C GLY A 21 -7.95 15.65 4.75
N GLY A 22 -6.87 16.38 4.97
CA GLY A 22 -6.51 16.92 6.27
C GLY A 22 -5.89 15.87 7.21
N PRO A 23 -5.44 16.30 8.41
CA PRO A 23 -4.82 15.42 9.41
C PRO A 23 -5.70 14.24 9.82
N GLY A 24 -7.03 14.42 9.81
CA GLY A 24 -8.01 13.39 10.14
C GLY A 24 -8.00 12.18 9.20
N ALA A 25 -7.44 12.31 7.99
CA ALA A 25 -7.32 11.19 7.07
C ALA A 25 -6.42 10.06 7.62
N LEU A 26 -5.45 10.38 8.47
CA LEU A 26 -4.59 9.39 9.12
C LEU A 26 -5.38 8.46 10.05
N PHE A 27 -6.35 9.00 10.81
CA PHE A 27 -7.20 8.19 11.67
C PHE A 27 -8.01 7.18 10.86
N TRP A 28 -8.63 7.63 9.77
CA TRP A 28 -9.42 6.76 8.90
C TRP A 28 -8.56 5.72 8.16
N LEU A 29 -7.29 6.04 7.89
CA LEU A 29 -6.31 5.08 7.38
C LEU A 29 -6.04 3.97 8.40
N TRP A 30 -5.91 4.30 9.69
CA TRP A 30 -5.77 3.28 10.76
C TRP A 30 -7.02 2.42 10.90
N CYS A 31 -8.21 3.03 10.90
CA CYS A 31 -9.48 2.30 10.93
C CYS A 31 -9.56 1.30 9.78
N TYR A 32 -9.25 1.73 8.56
CA TYR A 32 -9.19 0.83 7.42
C TYR A 32 -8.14 -0.26 7.60
N GLY A 33 -6.92 0.11 8.04
CA GLY A 33 -5.84 -0.84 8.30
C GLY A 33 -6.27 -1.98 9.22
N PHE A 34 -7.07 -1.68 10.25
CA PHE A 34 -7.63 -2.68 11.15
C PHE A 34 -8.54 -3.68 10.39
N PHE A 35 -9.53 -3.20 9.64
CA PHE A 35 -10.42 -4.08 8.86
C PHE A 35 -9.68 -4.82 7.72
N ALA A 36 -8.68 -4.17 7.13
CA ALA A 36 -7.84 -4.73 6.09
C ALA A 36 -7.09 -5.98 6.57
N THR A 37 -6.75 -6.09 7.85
CA THR A 37 -6.12 -7.31 8.40
C THR A 37 -6.98 -8.55 8.18
N ALA A 38 -8.28 -8.47 8.47
CA ALA A 38 -9.21 -9.59 8.30
C ALA A 38 -9.40 -9.94 6.82
N VAL A 39 -9.50 -8.94 5.95
CA VAL A 39 -9.62 -9.12 4.51
C VAL A 39 -8.37 -9.82 3.95
N LYS A 40 -7.18 -9.29 4.24
CA LYS A 40 -5.90 -9.85 3.77
C LYS A 40 -5.61 -11.24 4.32
N PHE A 41 -5.95 -11.48 5.59
CA PHE A 41 -5.88 -12.82 6.17
C PHE A 41 -6.69 -13.82 5.35
N THR A 42 -7.95 -13.46 5.05
CA THR A 42 -8.88 -14.31 4.30
C THR A 42 -8.38 -14.54 2.88
N GLU A 43 -7.95 -13.49 2.18
CA GLU A 43 -7.38 -13.60 0.83
C GLU A 43 -6.17 -14.54 0.79
N ALA A 44 -5.23 -14.40 1.73
CA ALA A 44 -4.04 -15.23 1.79
C ALA A 44 -4.38 -16.71 2.09
N VAL A 45 -5.28 -16.96 3.05
CA VAL A 45 -5.74 -18.32 3.38
C VAL A 45 -6.41 -18.98 2.18
N LEU A 46 -7.33 -18.27 1.51
CA LEU A 46 -8.02 -18.78 0.33
C LEU A 46 -7.06 -19.00 -0.85
N GLY A 47 -6.09 -18.10 -1.03
CA GLY A 47 -5.04 -18.22 -2.04
C GLY A 47 -4.23 -19.51 -1.91
N VAL A 48 -3.86 -19.89 -0.69
CA VAL A 48 -3.15 -21.18 -0.44
C VAL A 48 -4.09 -22.38 -0.56
N ARG A 49 -5.34 -22.26 -0.10
CA ARG A 49 -6.30 -23.37 -0.08
C ARG A 49 -6.78 -23.78 -1.47
N TYR A 50 -6.97 -22.82 -2.36
CA TYR A 50 -7.53 -23.03 -3.71
C TYR A 50 -6.50 -22.93 -4.83
N ARG A 51 -5.19 -22.81 -4.53
CA ARG A 51 -4.17 -22.79 -5.58
C ARG A 51 -4.16 -24.07 -6.40
N SER A 52 -3.80 -23.94 -7.66
CA SER A 52 -3.52 -25.07 -8.53
C SER A 52 -2.02 -25.35 -8.55
N LEU A 53 -1.66 -26.56 -8.10
CA LEU A 53 -0.29 -27.09 -8.17
C LEU A 53 -0.20 -28.02 -9.39
N GLY A 54 -0.13 -27.42 -10.59
CA GLY A 54 0.10 -28.18 -11.82
C GLY A 54 1.57 -28.56 -12.01
N SER A 55 1.85 -29.54 -12.88
CA SER A 55 3.19 -30.10 -13.13
C SER A 55 4.22 -29.10 -13.67
N ALA A 56 3.79 -27.99 -14.27
CA ALA A 56 4.68 -27.00 -14.89
C ALA A 56 4.61 -25.59 -14.29
N ARG A 57 3.49 -25.18 -13.66
CA ARG A 57 3.36 -23.84 -13.04
C ARG A 57 2.40 -23.87 -11.84
N LEU A 58 2.82 -23.23 -10.76
CA LEU A 58 1.95 -22.85 -9.66
C LEU A 58 1.08 -21.67 -10.11
N SER A 59 -0.23 -21.78 -9.90
CA SER A 59 -1.18 -20.69 -10.15
C SER A 59 -2.07 -20.50 -8.93
N ALA A 60 -2.13 -19.27 -8.42
CA ALA A 60 -2.91 -18.90 -7.25
C ALA A 60 -3.53 -17.53 -7.43
N GLY A 61 -4.69 -17.30 -6.79
CA GLY A 61 -5.38 -16.03 -6.82
C GLY A 61 -6.90 -16.18 -6.74
N PRO A 62 -7.63 -15.06 -6.73
CA PRO A 62 -9.08 -15.04 -6.56
C PRO A 62 -9.86 -15.78 -7.62
N MET A 63 -9.37 -15.78 -8.85
CA MET A 63 -9.96 -16.56 -9.94
C MET A 63 -10.13 -18.04 -9.59
N HIS A 64 -9.24 -18.59 -8.74
CA HIS A 64 -9.32 -19.98 -8.31
C HIS A 64 -10.36 -20.19 -7.21
N TYR A 65 -10.37 -19.41 -6.13
CA TYR A 65 -11.37 -19.61 -5.07
C TYR A 65 -12.79 -19.22 -5.51
N LEU A 66 -12.93 -18.30 -6.48
CA LEU A 66 -14.22 -17.97 -7.08
C LEU A 66 -14.75 -19.14 -7.93
N ARG A 67 -13.87 -19.78 -8.70
CA ARG A 67 -14.19 -20.91 -9.55
C ARG A 67 -14.45 -22.20 -8.77
N ASP A 68 -13.51 -22.57 -7.90
CA ASP A 68 -13.43 -23.88 -7.26
C ASP A 68 -14.05 -23.88 -5.85
N GLY A 69 -14.11 -22.72 -5.19
CA GLY A 69 -14.76 -22.57 -3.87
C GLY A 69 -16.23 -22.22 -3.97
N LEU A 70 -16.57 -21.19 -4.76
CA LEU A 70 -17.96 -20.72 -4.93
C LEU A 70 -18.67 -21.29 -6.16
N GLY A 71 -17.97 -22.00 -7.05
CA GLY A 71 -18.56 -22.48 -8.31
C GLY A 71 -18.82 -21.38 -9.36
N LEU A 72 -18.42 -20.14 -9.09
CA LEU A 72 -18.70 -18.96 -9.91
C LEU A 72 -17.64 -18.74 -10.99
N ARG A 73 -17.57 -19.67 -11.94
CA ARG A 73 -16.63 -19.64 -13.09
C ARG A 73 -16.59 -18.30 -13.83
N ARG A 74 -17.75 -17.69 -14.07
CA ARG A 74 -17.87 -16.40 -14.77
C ARG A 74 -17.22 -15.27 -13.98
N LEU A 75 -17.45 -15.21 -12.67
CA LEU A 75 -16.89 -14.18 -11.80
C LEU A 75 -15.36 -14.33 -11.66
N GLY A 76 -14.87 -15.57 -11.61
CA GLY A 76 -13.42 -15.84 -11.65
C GLY A 76 -12.75 -15.31 -12.93
N TRP A 77 -13.40 -15.46 -14.08
CA TRP A 77 -12.93 -14.91 -15.35
C TRP A 77 -12.97 -13.39 -15.40
N VAL A 78 -14.07 -12.78 -14.95
CA VAL A 78 -14.20 -11.31 -14.86
C VAL A 78 -13.11 -10.73 -13.96
N TYR A 79 -12.88 -11.35 -12.80
CA TYR A 79 -11.79 -10.95 -11.91
C TYR A 79 -10.44 -11.04 -12.62
N ALA A 80 -10.13 -12.17 -13.28
CA ALA A 80 -8.85 -12.35 -13.95
C ALA A 80 -8.60 -11.30 -15.04
N LEU A 81 -9.64 -10.95 -15.81
CA LEU A 81 -9.56 -9.89 -16.83
C LEU A 81 -9.29 -8.51 -16.19
N VAL A 82 -10.08 -8.13 -15.18
CA VAL A 82 -9.94 -6.84 -14.50
C VAL A 82 -8.60 -6.73 -13.80
N ALA A 83 -8.19 -7.76 -13.07
CA ALA A 83 -6.90 -7.82 -12.38
C ALA A 83 -5.74 -7.80 -13.36
N GLY A 84 -5.86 -8.48 -14.52
CA GLY A 84 -4.84 -8.46 -15.57
C GLY A 84 -4.66 -7.05 -16.16
N VAL A 85 -5.75 -6.35 -16.46
CA VAL A 85 -5.69 -4.95 -16.93
C VAL A 85 -5.12 -4.04 -15.84
N ALA A 86 -5.60 -4.16 -14.60
CA ALA A 86 -5.12 -3.36 -13.47
C ALA A 86 -3.62 -3.56 -13.21
N ALA A 87 -3.12 -4.80 -13.33
CA ALA A 87 -1.71 -5.10 -13.16
C ALA A 87 -0.81 -4.40 -14.20
N LEU A 88 -1.35 -4.06 -15.37
CA LEU A 88 -0.62 -3.33 -16.42
C LEU A 88 -0.71 -1.80 -16.27
N THR A 89 -1.82 -1.30 -15.71
CA THR A 89 -2.14 0.14 -15.74
C THR A 89 -1.95 0.88 -14.42
N THR A 90 -1.79 0.15 -13.31
CA THR A 90 -1.70 0.76 -11.97
C THR A 90 -0.25 0.99 -11.54
N THR A 91 0.30 0.10 -10.71
CA THR A 91 1.62 0.26 -10.09
C THR A 91 2.79 0.41 -11.07
N PRO A 92 2.83 -0.26 -12.25
CA PRO A 92 3.94 -0.07 -13.20
C PRO A 92 3.99 1.33 -13.81
N ILE A 93 2.89 2.07 -13.80
CA ILE A 93 2.82 3.45 -14.33
C ILE A 93 3.02 4.47 -13.21
N THR A 94 2.34 4.29 -12.08
CA THR A 94 2.36 5.29 -10.99
C THR A 94 3.68 5.34 -10.24
N GLN A 95 4.39 4.21 -10.09
CA GLN A 95 5.67 4.18 -9.38
C GLN A 95 6.79 4.94 -10.12
N PRO A 96 7.12 4.62 -11.39
CA PRO A 96 8.15 5.36 -12.12
C PRO A 96 7.84 6.84 -12.26
N ASN A 97 6.55 7.20 -12.43
CA ASN A 97 6.13 8.59 -12.50
C ASN A 97 6.47 9.37 -11.22
N SER A 98 6.17 8.80 -10.04
CA SER A 98 6.50 9.46 -8.77
C SER A 98 8.01 9.61 -8.56
N ILE A 99 8.80 8.62 -9.01
CA ILE A 99 10.27 8.68 -8.97
C ILE A 99 10.77 9.80 -9.89
N ALA A 100 10.25 9.87 -11.12
CA ALA A 100 10.62 10.89 -12.09
C ALA A 100 10.33 12.31 -11.59
N ILE A 101 9.14 12.54 -11.04
CA ILE A 101 8.75 13.84 -10.45
C ILE A 101 9.66 14.19 -9.28
N GLY A 102 9.97 13.24 -8.39
CA GLY A 102 10.86 13.49 -7.25
C GLY A 102 12.29 13.84 -7.69
N PHE A 103 12.80 13.19 -8.73
CA PHE A 103 14.13 13.49 -9.27
C PHE A 103 14.18 14.85 -9.97
N GLU A 104 13.12 15.21 -10.69
CA GLU A 104 12.97 16.51 -11.32
C GLU A 104 12.90 17.62 -10.26
N SER A 105 12.06 17.47 -9.24
CA SER A 105 11.83 18.52 -8.24
C SER A 105 13.02 18.77 -7.31
N HIS A 106 13.81 17.72 -7.00
CA HIS A 106 14.92 17.83 -6.04
C HIS A 106 16.30 17.96 -6.70
N PHE A 107 16.49 17.38 -7.89
CA PHE A 107 17.79 17.31 -8.55
C PHE A 107 17.78 17.95 -9.95
N GLY A 108 16.63 18.44 -10.44
CA GLY A 108 16.51 19.03 -11.77
C GLY A 108 16.70 18.03 -12.91
N VAL A 109 16.62 16.72 -12.64
CA VAL A 109 16.82 15.69 -13.65
C VAL A 109 15.56 15.56 -14.50
N PRO A 110 15.65 15.68 -15.85
CA PRO A 110 14.48 15.57 -16.72
C PRO A 110 13.76 14.22 -16.54
N THR A 111 12.43 14.25 -16.47
CA THR A 111 11.60 13.07 -16.21
C THR A 111 11.84 11.91 -17.17
N ILE A 112 12.13 12.20 -18.44
CA ILE A 112 12.43 11.18 -19.45
C ILE A 112 13.73 10.42 -19.15
N VAL A 113 14.75 11.10 -18.62
CA VAL A 113 16.03 10.48 -18.25
C VAL A 113 15.82 9.52 -17.08
N THR A 114 15.09 9.96 -16.06
CA THR A 114 14.72 9.10 -14.92
C THR A 114 13.88 7.91 -15.37
N GLY A 115 12.89 8.13 -16.25
CA GLY A 115 12.03 7.08 -16.78
C GLY A 115 12.81 6.00 -17.54
N VAL A 116 13.70 6.41 -18.45
CA VAL A 116 14.59 5.47 -19.19
C VAL A 116 15.50 4.72 -18.23
N GLY A 117 16.09 5.39 -17.24
CA GLY A 117 16.93 4.76 -16.23
C GLY A 117 16.18 3.68 -15.43
N VAL A 118 14.99 4.01 -14.93
CA VAL A 118 14.13 3.05 -14.22
C VAL A 118 13.74 1.88 -15.12
N ALA A 119 13.40 2.13 -16.39
CA ALA A 119 13.05 1.07 -17.33
C ALA A 119 14.20 0.08 -17.58
N VAL A 120 15.43 0.58 -17.77
CA VAL A 120 16.62 -0.26 -17.95
C VAL A 120 16.90 -1.10 -16.71
N LEU A 121 16.87 -0.49 -15.52
CA LEU A 121 17.10 -1.20 -14.25
C LEU A 121 16.03 -2.27 -14.00
N ALA A 122 14.76 -1.95 -14.24
CA ALA A 122 13.66 -2.90 -14.11
C ALA A 122 13.82 -4.06 -15.10
N TRP A 123 14.18 -3.77 -16.36
CA TRP A 123 14.41 -4.79 -17.38
C TRP A 123 15.52 -5.77 -17.00
N LEU A 124 16.64 -5.29 -16.46
CA LEU A 124 17.76 -6.13 -15.98
C LEU A 124 17.32 -7.12 -14.88
N VAL A 125 16.39 -6.73 -14.02
CA VAL A 125 15.87 -7.61 -12.97
C VAL A 125 14.83 -8.59 -13.53
N ILE A 126 13.90 -8.10 -14.36
CA ILE A 126 12.75 -8.86 -14.88
C ILE A 126 13.20 -9.96 -15.85
N ILE A 127 14.21 -9.72 -16.69
CA ILE A 127 14.66 -10.71 -17.68
C ILE A 127 15.16 -12.01 -17.04
N GLY A 128 15.66 -11.94 -15.81
CA GLY A 128 16.07 -13.10 -15.02
C GLY A 128 14.92 -13.88 -14.36
N GLY A 129 13.67 -13.49 -14.59
CA GLY A 129 12.47 -14.17 -14.07
C GLY A 129 12.28 -14.04 -12.56
N ILE A 130 11.38 -14.85 -12.01
CA ILE A 130 10.91 -14.73 -10.62
C ILE A 130 12.02 -14.91 -9.57
N GLU A 131 13.03 -15.72 -9.87
CA GLU A 131 14.18 -15.91 -8.98
C GLU A 131 15.07 -14.66 -8.90
N SER A 132 15.28 -13.99 -10.03
CA SER A 132 16.01 -12.71 -10.08
C SER A 132 15.29 -11.62 -9.31
N ILE A 133 13.97 -11.50 -9.51
CA ILE A 133 13.11 -10.58 -8.78
C ILE A 133 13.19 -10.84 -7.27
N GLY A 134 13.12 -12.11 -6.86
CA GLY A 134 13.24 -12.51 -5.46
C GLY A 134 14.58 -12.09 -4.83
N ARG A 135 15.70 -12.35 -5.52
CA ARG A 135 17.04 -11.96 -5.04
C ARG A 135 17.23 -10.45 -4.93
N ALA A 136 16.70 -9.70 -5.89
CA ALA A 136 16.75 -8.23 -5.86
C ALA A 136 15.93 -7.69 -4.69
N ALA A 137 14.70 -8.19 -4.51
CA ALA A 137 13.82 -7.79 -3.41
C ALA A 137 14.42 -8.12 -2.04
N GLU A 138 15.00 -9.31 -1.86
CA GLU A 138 15.60 -9.73 -0.59
C GLU A 138 16.75 -8.81 -0.14
N LYS A 139 17.52 -8.26 -1.09
CA LYS A 139 18.63 -7.34 -0.79
C LYS A 139 18.20 -5.89 -0.65
N LEU A 140 17.35 -5.41 -1.56
CA LEU A 140 17.00 -3.99 -1.64
C LEU A 140 15.94 -3.58 -0.61
N VAL A 141 14.96 -4.45 -0.34
CA VAL A 141 13.81 -4.10 0.50
C VAL A 141 14.19 -3.83 1.95
N PRO A 142 15.03 -4.65 2.62
CA PRO A 142 15.43 -4.37 4.00
C PRO A 142 16.16 -3.02 4.12
N ALA A 143 17.05 -2.71 3.19
CA ALA A 143 17.78 -1.44 3.17
C ALA A 143 16.83 -0.25 2.94
N MET A 144 15.91 -0.37 1.98
CA MET A 144 14.90 0.66 1.69
C MET A 144 14.00 0.93 2.89
N VAL A 145 13.48 -0.13 3.51
CA VAL A 145 12.62 -0.02 4.71
C VAL A 145 13.40 0.59 5.87
N ALA A 146 14.64 0.15 6.11
CA ALA A 146 15.46 0.70 7.18
C ALA A 146 15.73 2.20 6.99
N LEU A 147 16.17 2.62 5.80
CA LEU A 147 16.40 4.04 5.48
C LEU A 147 15.13 4.87 5.67
N TYR A 148 13.99 4.35 5.23
CA TYR A 148 12.71 5.02 5.36
C TYR A 148 12.27 5.19 6.82
N LEU A 149 12.29 4.11 7.59
CA LEU A 149 11.90 4.11 9.00
C LEU A 149 12.84 4.99 9.84
N LEU A 150 14.15 4.89 9.63
CA LEU A 150 15.13 5.68 10.35
C LEU A 150 15.03 7.17 10.02
N GLY A 151 14.89 7.52 8.74
CA GLY A 151 14.74 8.91 8.30
C GLY A 151 13.48 9.55 8.87
N GLY A 152 12.33 8.87 8.78
CA GLY A 152 11.08 9.37 9.35
C GLY A 152 11.12 9.45 10.88
N LEU A 153 11.71 8.46 11.55
CA LEU A 153 11.87 8.48 13.01
C LEU A 153 12.77 9.63 13.46
N LEU A 154 13.86 9.93 12.74
CA LEU A 154 14.71 11.08 13.01
C LEU A 154 13.94 12.40 12.98
N VAL A 155 13.08 12.59 11.96
CA VAL A 155 12.24 13.79 11.87
C VAL A 155 11.23 13.86 13.01
N ILE A 156 10.60 12.74 13.36
CA ILE A 156 9.65 12.67 14.48
C ILE A 156 10.33 12.97 15.82
N VAL A 157 11.52 12.42 16.07
CA VAL A 157 12.28 12.65 17.32
C VAL A 157 12.74 14.10 17.43
N THR A 158 13.17 14.72 16.32
CA THR A 158 13.56 16.14 16.32
C THR A 158 12.39 17.10 16.52
N HIS A 159 11.15 16.63 16.35
CA HIS A 159 9.91 17.38 16.58
C HIS A 159 9.00 16.71 17.63
N ALA A 160 9.61 15.99 18.59
CA ALA A 160 8.87 15.18 19.55
C ALA A 160 7.96 16.02 20.47
N ASP A 161 8.30 17.28 20.69
CA ASP A 161 7.51 18.27 21.42
C ASP A 161 6.12 18.49 20.79
N ARG A 162 6.02 18.40 19.47
CA ARG A 162 4.76 18.60 18.71
C ARG A 162 3.91 17.35 18.59
N LEU A 163 4.44 16.19 18.95
CA LEU A 163 3.79 14.91 18.74
C LEU A 163 2.43 14.80 19.46
N PRO A 164 2.28 15.22 20.74
CA PRO A 164 0.99 15.20 21.41
C PRO A 164 -0.07 16.05 20.70
N ASP A 165 0.30 17.26 20.27
CA ASP A 165 -0.60 18.18 19.57
C ASP A 165 -1.02 17.64 18.21
N VAL A 166 -0.10 17.01 17.48
CA VAL A 166 -0.39 16.38 16.19
C VAL A 166 -1.33 15.18 16.36
N LEU A 167 -1.12 14.33 17.36
CA LEU A 167 -2.02 13.20 17.62
C LEU A 167 -3.42 13.69 18.02
N ALA A 168 -3.52 14.72 18.85
CA ALA A 168 -4.78 15.36 19.19
C ALA A 168 -5.46 15.98 17.97
N LEU A 169 -4.69 16.62 17.08
CA LEU A 169 -5.14 17.17 15.82
C LEU A 169 -5.70 16.08 14.90
N VAL A 170 -5.03 14.94 14.76
CA VAL A 170 -5.49 13.80 13.94
C VAL A 170 -6.86 13.33 14.39
N VAL A 171 -7.05 13.08 15.68
CA VAL A 171 -8.35 12.61 16.20
C VAL A 171 -9.41 13.70 16.08
N ARG A 172 -9.08 14.95 16.43
CA ARG A 172 -10.02 16.07 16.32
C ARG A 172 -10.50 16.29 14.89
N GLU A 173 -9.58 16.31 13.93
CA GLU A 173 -9.91 16.53 12.51
C GLU A 173 -10.63 15.33 11.90
N ALA A 174 -10.41 14.11 12.40
CA ALA A 174 -11.12 12.92 11.93
C ALA A 174 -12.63 12.98 12.19
N PHE A 175 -13.02 13.63 13.29
CA PHE A 175 -14.41 13.82 13.72
C PHE A 175 -14.84 15.29 13.66
N SER A 176 -14.09 16.13 12.96
CA SER A 176 -14.34 17.56 12.92
C SER A 176 -15.60 17.85 12.10
N LEU A 177 -16.57 18.44 12.78
CA LEU A 177 -17.79 18.97 12.20
C LEU A 177 -17.63 20.41 11.69
N ARG A 178 -16.39 20.94 11.62
CA ARG A 178 -16.13 22.38 11.45
C ARG A 178 -16.44 22.98 10.07
N ALA A 179 -17.02 22.25 9.13
CA ALA A 179 -17.56 22.85 7.92
C ALA A 179 -19.02 23.31 8.16
N GLY A 180 -19.22 24.37 8.95
CA GLY A 180 -20.49 25.12 8.99
C GLY A 180 -21.64 24.50 9.78
N VAL A 181 -22.52 25.37 10.29
CA VAL A 181 -23.76 25.00 10.97
C VAL A 181 -24.68 24.29 9.96
N GLY A 182 -25.05 23.02 10.20
CA GLY A 182 -26.00 22.26 9.36
C GLY A 182 -25.39 21.05 8.64
N SER A 183 -25.98 20.66 7.50
CA SER A 183 -25.59 19.50 6.67
C SER A 183 -24.15 19.54 6.13
N ALA A 184 -23.49 20.69 6.18
CA ALA A 184 -22.10 20.86 5.78
C ALA A 184 -21.11 20.30 6.82
N ALA A 185 -21.52 20.16 8.09
CA ALA A 185 -20.68 19.66 9.17
C ALA A 185 -20.08 18.27 8.90
N GLY A 186 -20.84 17.39 8.22
CA GLY A 186 -20.38 16.05 7.84
C GLY A 186 -19.39 16.01 6.68
N ILE A 187 -19.22 17.10 5.92
CA ILE A 187 -18.36 17.13 4.73
C ILE A 187 -16.89 16.94 5.12
N GLY A 188 -16.44 17.55 6.22
CA GLY A 188 -15.06 17.40 6.71
C GLY A 188 -14.72 15.94 7.05
N ILE A 189 -15.60 15.27 7.80
CA ILE A 189 -15.47 13.84 8.14
C ILE A 189 -15.47 12.99 6.87
N MET A 190 -16.42 13.22 5.96
CA MET A 190 -16.53 12.45 4.72
C MET A 190 -15.30 12.61 3.81
N VAL A 191 -14.72 13.82 3.75
CA VAL A 191 -13.51 14.09 2.97
C VAL A 191 -12.31 13.38 3.59
N ALA A 192 -12.09 13.55 4.90
CA ALA A 192 -11.02 12.88 5.63
C ALA A 192 -11.13 11.35 5.51
N MET A 193 -12.34 10.81 5.69
CA MET A 193 -12.64 9.39 5.56
C MET A 193 -12.40 8.90 4.13
N ARG A 194 -12.92 9.59 3.11
CA ARG A 194 -12.73 9.19 1.71
C ARG A 194 -11.26 9.08 1.35
N TYR A 195 -10.47 10.10 1.69
CA TYR A 195 -9.03 10.09 1.40
C TYR A 195 -8.26 9.07 2.25
N GLY A 196 -8.58 8.95 3.55
CA GLY A 196 -7.97 7.97 4.44
C GLY A 196 -8.23 6.54 4.01
N LEU A 197 -9.50 6.20 3.71
CA LEU A 197 -9.90 4.88 3.22
C LEU A 197 -9.29 4.59 1.85
N ALA A 198 -9.41 5.50 0.88
CA ALA A 198 -8.89 5.29 -0.47
C ALA A 198 -7.38 5.05 -0.48
N ARG A 199 -6.63 5.79 0.37
CA ARG A 199 -5.18 5.60 0.49
C ARG A 199 -4.81 4.37 1.32
N GLY A 200 -5.59 4.05 2.35
CA GLY A 200 -5.45 2.79 3.07
C GLY A 200 -5.59 1.58 2.13
N ILE A 201 -6.64 1.57 1.30
CA ILE A 201 -6.89 0.52 0.29
C ILE A 201 -5.71 0.40 -0.67
N TYR A 202 -5.21 1.53 -1.18
CA TYR A 202 -4.09 1.54 -2.12
C TYR A 202 -2.77 1.10 -1.49
N ALA A 203 -2.52 1.45 -0.22
CA ALA A 203 -1.26 1.16 0.47
C ALA A 203 -1.09 -0.33 0.78
N ASN A 204 -2.13 -0.98 1.30
CA ASN A 204 -2.05 -2.39 1.68
C ASN A 204 -2.71 -3.34 0.68
N GLU A 205 -3.41 -2.84 -0.33
CA GLU A 205 -4.11 -3.62 -1.37
C GLU A 205 -5.13 -4.64 -0.82
N ALA A 206 -5.67 -4.44 0.37
CA ALA A 206 -6.68 -5.33 0.93
C ALA A 206 -7.99 -5.21 0.14
N GLY A 207 -8.53 -6.36 -0.29
CA GLY A 207 -9.73 -6.42 -1.14
C GLY A 207 -9.44 -6.37 -2.63
N TYR A 208 -8.18 -6.15 -3.05
CA TYR A 208 -7.77 -6.29 -4.45
C TYR A 208 -7.57 -7.76 -4.85
N GLY A 209 -7.39 -8.65 -3.87
CA GLY A 209 -7.12 -10.06 -4.09
C GLY A 209 -5.68 -10.39 -4.51
N THR A 210 -4.79 -9.40 -4.60
CA THR A 210 -3.36 -9.59 -4.92
C THR A 210 -2.63 -10.43 -3.87
N ALA A 211 -3.07 -10.38 -2.61
CA ALA A 211 -2.52 -11.23 -1.56
C ALA A 211 -2.74 -12.72 -1.83
N ALA A 212 -3.88 -13.10 -2.40
CA ALA A 212 -4.13 -14.50 -2.75
C ALA A 212 -3.14 -15.00 -3.82
N VAL A 213 -2.70 -14.12 -4.72
CA VAL A 213 -1.67 -14.42 -5.73
C VAL A 213 -0.29 -14.55 -5.07
N ALA A 214 0.11 -13.56 -4.28
CA ALA A 214 1.45 -13.50 -3.68
C ALA A 214 1.67 -14.58 -2.60
N TYR A 215 0.74 -14.72 -1.66
CA TYR A 215 0.84 -15.71 -0.57
C TYR A 215 0.48 -17.12 -1.03
N GLY A 216 -0.39 -17.27 -2.03
CA GLY A 216 -0.68 -18.57 -2.64
C GLY A 216 0.54 -19.20 -3.32
N ALA A 217 1.49 -18.38 -3.77
CA ALA A 217 2.77 -18.81 -4.34
C ALA A 217 3.81 -19.26 -3.31
N ALA A 218 3.57 -19.06 -2.01
CA ALA A 218 4.47 -19.53 -0.98
C ALA A 218 4.60 -21.06 -1.00
N ARG A 219 5.81 -21.60 -0.80
CA ARG A 219 6.02 -23.06 -0.71
C ARG A 219 5.32 -23.71 0.48
N SER A 220 4.90 -22.91 1.48
CA SER A 220 4.18 -23.40 2.66
C SER A 220 2.87 -24.11 2.28
N ARG A 221 2.53 -25.15 3.04
CA ARG A 221 1.26 -25.87 2.96
C ARG A 221 0.29 -25.51 4.08
N ARG A 222 0.62 -24.49 4.90
CA ARG A 222 -0.19 -24.06 6.05
C ARG A 222 -0.89 -22.74 5.72
N PRO A 223 -2.16 -22.75 5.26
CA PRO A 223 -2.86 -21.53 4.84
C PRO A 223 -2.91 -20.47 5.94
N VAL A 224 -3.21 -20.89 7.17
CA VAL A 224 -3.31 -19.99 8.34
C VAL A 224 -2.00 -19.25 8.63
N GLN A 225 -0.85 -19.91 8.44
CA GLN A 225 0.45 -19.28 8.64
C GLN A 225 0.69 -18.17 7.60
N GLN A 226 0.25 -18.36 6.36
CA GLN A 226 0.30 -17.31 5.34
C GLN A 226 -0.69 -16.18 5.64
N GLY A 227 -1.86 -16.51 6.20
CA GLY A 227 -2.80 -15.53 6.73
C GLY A 227 -2.16 -14.61 7.78
N TYR A 228 -1.45 -15.16 8.78
CA TYR A 228 -0.77 -14.35 9.77
C TYR A 228 0.35 -13.48 9.18
N ALA A 229 1.10 -14.00 8.19
CA ALA A 229 2.08 -13.20 7.47
C ALA A 229 1.44 -12.02 6.73
N ALA A 230 0.27 -12.22 6.12
CA ALA A 230 -0.49 -11.16 5.48
C ALA A 230 -1.03 -10.12 6.48
N VAL A 231 -1.43 -10.53 7.69
CA VAL A 231 -1.79 -9.59 8.76
C VAL A 231 -0.60 -8.74 9.19
N MET A 232 0.59 -9.35 9.35
CA MET A 232 1.81 -8.62 9.69
C MET A 232 2.20 -7.62 8.60
N GLU A 233 2.02 -7.96 7.32
CA GLU A 233 2.21 -7.02 6.22
C GLU A 233 1.31 -5.80 6.36
N VAL A 234 0.00 -5.99 6.57
CA VAL A 234 -0.94 -4.87 6.76
C VAL A 234 -0.55 -4.04 7.98
N PHE A 235 -0.12 -4.69 9.07
CA PHE A 235 0.32 -3.99 10.27
C PHE A 235 1.51 -3.06 9.99
N VAL A 236 2.57 -3.60 9.39
CA VAL A 236 3.77 -2.83 9.04
C VAL A 236 3.44 -1.71 8.06
N VAL A 237 2.62 -1.98 7.06
CA VAL A 237 2.25 -0.97 6.05
C VAL A 237 1.41 0.15 6.69
N SER A 238 0.25 -0.19 7.25
CA SER A 238 -0.74 0.81 7.68
C SER A 238 -0.42 1.49 9.01
N PHE A 239 0.14 0.76 9.99
CA PHE A 239 0.32 1.29 11.34
C PHE A 239 1.76 1.74 11.61
N VAL A 240 2.74 1.22 10.90
CA VAL A 240 4.14 1.64 11.05
C VAL A 240 4.53 2.61 9.94
N THR A 241 4.59 2.15 8.69
CA THR A 241 5.13 2.97 7.60
C THR A 241 4.25 4.19 7.33
N SER A 242 2.95 4.01 7.08
CA SER A 242 2.03 5.14 6.81
C SER A 242 1.90 6.11 7.97
N THR A 243 1.96 5.62 9.21
CA THR A 243 1.98 6.48 10.40
C THR A 243 3.23 7.34 10.43
N ILE A 244 4.41 6.75 10.19
CA ILE A 244 5.66 7.51 10.13
C ILE A 244 5.59 8.55 9.01
N SER A 245 5.09 8.19 7.82
CA SER A 245 4.90 9.13 6.70
C SER A 245 4.02 10.32 7.09
N ALA A 246 2.84 10.03 7.63
CA ALA A 246 1.86 11.05 7.98
C ALA A 246 2.37 11.93 9.12
N LEU A 247 2.93 11.34 10.18
CA LEU A 247 3.47 12.10 11.31
C LEU A 247 4.63 12.99 10.88
N THR A 248 5.55 12.51 10.05
CA THR A 248 6.65 13.32 9.49
C THR A 248 6.13 14.58 8.80
N ILE A 249 5.06 14.45 8.00
CA ILE A 249 4.43 15.58 7.30
C ILE A 249 3.69 16.50 8.28
N LEU A 250 3.00 15.93 9.27
CA LEU A 250 2.20 16.70 10.22
C LEU A 250 3.05 17.49 11.21
N VAL A 251 4.12 16.91 11.76
CA VAL A 251 5.00 17.57 12.75
C VAL A 251 5.85 18.69 12.13
N THR A 252 6.22 18.54 10.85
CA THR A 252 6.93 19.57 10.08
C THR A 252 6.00 20.68 9.59
N GLY A 253 4.70 20.43 9.55
CA GLY A 253 3.70 21.40 9.04
C GLY A 253 3.67 21.51 7.51
N ALA A 254 4.40 20.64 6.79
CA ALA A 254 4.48 20.64 5.33
C ALA A 254 3.14 20.37 4.61
N TRP A 255 2.10 20.00 5.34
CA TRP A 255 0.74 19.83 4.79
C TRP A 255 -0.06 21.13 4.69
N ARG A 256 0.44 22.24 5.25
CA ARG A 256 -0.22 23.56 5.22
C ARG A 256 0.23 24.44 4.05
N SER A 257 1.25 24.01 3.31
CA SER A 257 1.84 24.71 2.16
C SER A 257 1.25 24.27 0.83
#